data_AF-S0KGU3-F1
#
_entry.id   AF-S0KGU3-F1
#
_cell.length_a   1.000
_cell.length_b   1.000
_cell.length_c   1.000
_cell.angle_alpha   90.00
_cell.angle_beta   90.00
_cell.angle_gamma   90.00
#
_symmetry.space_group_name_H-M   'P 1'
#
loop_
_entity.id
_entity.type
_entity.pdbx_description
1 polymer ?
#
loop_
_entity_poly.entity_id
_entity_poly.type
_entity_poly.pdbx_seq_one_letter_code
_entity_poly.pdbx_strand_id
1 'polypeptide(L)'
;MYLIVNPNQLGYFKPETTARRLKLFLQEESDEKGFLAYLDFIQICHKLFVKVAPLKTALYQKEVDKIYRQPKWTHYMAFYLYKLRVFFKKSAWVYLLKKYRYYQAQFLLVLLKYCQRSEEYLNGHLCSYLVWKQNILLCDSS
;
A
#
# COMPACT_ATOMS: atom_id res chain seq x y z
N MET A 1 -10.46 -17.62 4.49
CA MET A 1 -9.67 -18.30 3.44
C MET A 1 -8.31 -17.61 3.24
N TYR A 2 -7.22 -18.12 3.85
CA TYR A 2 -5.87 -17.63 3.53
C TYR A 2 -5.58 -17.87 2.05
N LEU A 3 -5.34 -16.79 1.28
CA LEU A 3 -4.92 -16.89 -0.10
C LEU A 3 -3.43 -17.28 -0.17
N ILE A 4 -3.08 -18.49 0.30
CA ILE A 4 -1.73 -19.04 0.15
C ILE A 4 -1.52 -19.30 -1.33
N VAL A 5 -0.93 -18.35 -2.03
CA VAL A 5 -0.52 -18.54 -3.42
C VAL A 5 1.00 -18.55 -3.45
N ASN A 6 1.56 -19.76 -3.56
CA ASN A 6 2.97 -19.92 -3.87
C ASN A 6 3.25 -19.26 -5.24
N PRO A 7 4.39 -18.57 -5.45
CA PRO A 7 4.78 -18.02 -6.75
C PRO A 7 4.61 -19.00 -7.93
N ASN A 8 4.85 -20.30 -7.70
CA ASN A 8 4.62 -21.33 -8.69
C ASN A 8 3.15 -21.43 -9.10
N GLN A 9 2.22 -21.36 -8.15
CA GLN A 9 0.78 -21.37 -8.44
C GLN A 9 0.32 -20.08 -9.13
N LEU A 10 0.90 -18.92 -8.76
CA LEU A 10 0.63 -17.65 -9.46
C LEU A 10 1.03 -17.70 -10.94
N GLY A 11 2.11 -18.39 -11.27
CA GLY A 11 2.59 -18.54 -12.65
C GLY A 11 1.64 -19.30 -13.58
N TYR A 12 0.72 -20.09 -13.03
CA TYR A 12 -0.28 -20.83 -13.83
C TYR A 12 -1.62 -20.09 -13.96
N PHE A 13 -1.84 -19.04 -13.17
CA PHE A 13 -3.11 -18.33 -13.19
C PHE A 13 -3.12 -17.24 -14.26
N LYS A 14 -4.21 -17.22 -15.03
CA LYS A 14 -4.53 -16.06 -15.86
C LYS A 14 -4.80 -14.85 -14.96
N PRO A 15 -4.44 -13.62 -15.38
CA PRO A 15 -4.70 -12.41 -14.59
C PRO A 15 -6.15 -12.27 -14.11
N GLU A 16 -7.11 -12.72 -14.91
CA GLU A 16 -8.54 -12.71 -14.58
C GLU A 16 -8.89 -13.70 -13.46
N THR A 17 -8.26 -14.88 -13.45
CA THR A 17 -8.43 -15.88 -12.40
C THR A 17 -7.88 -15.36 -11.07
N THR A 18 -6.69 -14.77 -11.10
CA THR A 18 -6.08 -14.13 -9.92
C THR A 18 -6.97 -13.01 -9.39
N ALA A 19 -7.50 -12.17 -10.28
CA ALA A 19 -8.40 -11.08 -9.89
C ALA A 19 -9.67 -11.58 -9.23
N ARG A 20 -10.31 -12.62 -9.79
CA ARG A 20 -11.51 -13.21 -9.21
C ARG A 20 -11.25 -13.76 -7.81
N ARG A 21 -10.14 -14.49 -7.62
CA ARG A 21 -9.78 -15.07 -6.32
C ARG A 21 -9.48 -14.00 -5.27
N LEU A 22 -8.75 -12.94 -5.63
CA LEU A 22 -8.47 -11.84 -4.72
C LEU A 22 -9.71 -11.05 -4.33
N LYS A 23 -10.67 -10.87 -5.25
CA LYS A 23 -11.94 -10.22 -4.94
C LYS A 23 -12.81 -11.06 -4.02
N LEU A 24 -12.86 -12.37 -4.24
CA LEU A 24 -13.54 -13.30 -3.33
C LEU A 24 -12.92 -13.26 -1.93
N PHE A 25 -11.59 -13.31 -1.84
CA PHE A 25 -10.87 -13.12 -0.58
C PHE A 25 -11.27 -11.81 0.12
N LEU A 26 -11.27 -10.69 -0.59
CA LEU A 26 -11.66 -9.39 -0.03
C LEU A 26 -13.13 -9.37 0.42
N GLN A 27 -14.02 -10.08 -0.25
CA GLN A 27 -15.44 -10.19 0.11
C GLN A 27 -15.66 -11.07 1.34
N GLU A 28 -14.98 -12.22 1.40
CA GLU A 28 -15.17 -13.21 2.46
C GLU A 28 -14.47 -12.80 3.76
N GLU A 29 -13.24 -12.33 3.69
CA GLU A 29 -12.47 -11.99 4.89
C GLU A 29 -12.64 -10.53 5.31
N SER A 30 -13.13 -9.66 4.40
CA SER A 30 -13.11 -8.22 4.60
C SER A 30 -11.72 -7.65 4.95
N ASP A 31 -10.65 -8.39 4.65
CA ASP A 31 -9.27 -8.00 4.92
C ASP A 31 -8.70 -7.16 3.78
N GLU A 32 -8.95 -5.86 3.88
CA GLU A 32 -8.43 -4.85 2.97
C GLU A 32 -6.89 -4.77 3.01
N LYS A 33 -6.25 -5.04 4.16
CA LYS A 33 -4.79 -4.98 4.29
C LYS A 33 -4.12 -6.16 3.62
N GLY A 34 -4.61 -7.37 3.88
CA GLY A 34 -4.19 -8.58 3.19
C GLY A 34 -4.36 -8.42 1.67
N PHE A 35 -5.50 -7.88 1.22
CA PHE A 35 -5.73 -7.63 -0.20
C PHE A 35 -4.66 -6.72 -0.83
N LEU A 36 -4.35 -5.57 -0.22
CA LEU A 36 -3.31 -4.67 -0.73
C LEU A 36 -1.91 -5.30 -0.68
N ALA A 37 -1.62 -6.08 0.37
CA ALA A 37 -0.37 -6.81 0.51
C ALA A 37 -0.20 -7.86 -0.59
N TYR A 38 -1.27 -8.58 -0.96
CA TYR A 38 -1.22 -9.53 -2.07
C TYR A 38 -1.00 -8.84 -3.41
N LEU A 39 -1.57 -7.64 -3.63
CA LEU A 39 -1.28 -6.88 -4.85
C LEU A 39 0.20 -6.51 -4.96
N ASP A 40 0.81 -6.02 -3.86
CA ASP A 40 2.24 -5.73 -3.79
C ASP A 40 3.08 -7.01 -4.01
N PHE A 41 2.72 -8.10 -3.33
CA PHE A 41 3.38 -9.38 -3.47
C PHE A 41 3.38 -9.89 -4.91
N ILE A 42 2.23 -9.85 -5.61
CA ILE A 42 2.17 -10.31 -7.00
C ILE A 42 2.98 -9.40 -7.93
N GLN A 43 3.02 -8.08 -7.67
CA GLN A 43 3.90 -7.18 -8.44
C GLN A 43 5.39 -7.55 -8.26
N ILE A 44 5.79 -7.90 -7.03
CA ILE A 44 7.15 -8.37 -6.74
C ILE A 44 7.39 -9.71 -7.44
N CYS A 45 6.47 -10.68 -7.33
CA CYS A 45 6.59 -11.97 -7.99
C CYS A 45 6.70 -11.85 -9.51
N HIS A 46 5.94 -10.97 -10.15
CA HIS A 46 6.04 -10.72 -11.58
C HIS A 46 7.45 -10.23 -11.99
N LYS A 47 8.08 -9.38 -11.16
CA LYS A 47 9.45 -8.90 -11.42
C LYS A 47 10.50 -10.00 -11.22
N LEU A 48 10.29 -10.91 -10.28
CA LEU A 48 11.25 -11.95 -9.90
C LEU A 48 11.10 -13.24 -10.72
N PHE A 49 9.89 -13.55 -11.21
CA PHE A 49 9.57 -14.82 -11.85
C PHE A 49 8.90 -14.61 -13.21
N VAL A 50 9.59 -15.02 -14.28
CA VAL A 50 9.13 -14.87 -15.68
C VAL A 50 7.74 -15.47 -15.94
N LYS A 51 7.38 -16.53 -15.21
CA LYS A 51 6.10 -17.23 -15.38
C LYS A 51 4.91 -16.47 -14.79
N VAL A 52 5.13 -15.54 -13.85
CA VAL A 52 4.05 -14.81 -13.19
C VAL A 52 3.60 -13.67 -14.09
N ALA A 53 2.33 -13.70 -14.51
CA ALA A 53 1.76 -12.66 -15.34
C ALA A 53 1.62 -11.33 -14.57
N PRO A 54 1.77 -10.17 -15.25
CA PRO A 54 1.56 -8.87 -14.62
C PRO A 54 0.11 -8.68 -14.18
N LEU A 55 -0.09 -7.93 -13.10
CA LEU A 55 -1.42 -7.50 -12.68
C LEU A 55 -2.03 -6.54 -13.72
N LYS A 56 -3.22 -6.87 -14.23
CA LYS A 56 -4.02 -5.96 -15.05
C LYS A 56 -4.69 -4.92 -14.16
N THR A 57 -4.19 -3.69 -14.17
CA THR A 57 -4.64 -2.59 -13.29
C THR A 57 -6.16 -2.36 -13.34
N ALA A 58 -6.76 -2.43 -14.53
CA ALA A 58 -8.19 -2.26 -14.74
C ALA A 58 -9.06 -3.25 -13.93
N LEU A 59 -8.53 -4.43 -13.59
CA LEU A 59 -9.27 -5.43 -12.83
C LEU A 59 -9.38 -5.09 -11.33
N TYR A 60 -8.50 -4.25 -10.78
CA TYR A 60 -8.42 -3.98 -9.34
C TYR A 60 -8.67 -2.51 -8.97
N GLN A 61 -8.74 -1.63 -9.96
CA GLN A 61 -8.86 -0.19 -9.76
C GLN A 61 -10.05 0.19 -8.89
N LYS A 62 -11.21 -0.46 -9.08
CA LYS A 62 -12.43 -0.18 -8.30
C LYS A 62 -12.25 -0.49 -6.81
N GLU A 63 -11.67 -1.64 -6.49
CA GLU A 63 -11.44 -2.10 -5.13
C GLU A 63 -10.38 -1.23 -4.43
N VAL A 64 -9.27 -0.97 -5.10
CA VAL A 64 -8.19 -0.11 -4.57
C VAL A 64 -8.70 1.31 -4.33
N ASP A 65 -9.41 1.92 -5.29
CA ASP A 65 -10.01 3.25 -5.10
C ASP A 65 -10.99 3.28 -3.91
N LYS A 66 -11.82 2.24 -3.75
CA LYS A 66 -12.77 2.13 -2.65
C LYS A 66 -12.06 2.09 -1.30
N ILE A 67 -10.99 1.32 -1.17
CA ILE A 67 -10.22 1.19 0.07
C ILE A 67 -9.60 2.55 0.46
N TYR A 68 -8.87 3.19 -0.46
CA TYR A 68 -8.12 4.43 -0.17
C TYR A 68 -9.00 5.67 0.06
N ARG A 69 -10.26 5.65 -0.39
CA ARG A 69 -11.24 6.71 -0.07
C ARG A 69 -11.66 6.70 1.39
N GLN A 70 -11.58 5.56 2.08
CA GLN A 70 -12.02 5.46 3.46
C GLN A 70 -11.09 6.26 4.40
N PRO A 71 -11.61 6.97 5.41
CA PRO A 71 -10.79 7.75 6.35
C PRO A 71 -9.79 6.89 7.12
N LYS A 72 -10.19 5.69 7.55
CA LYS A 72 -9.35 4.72 8.28
C LYS A 72 -8.14 4.20 7.50
N TRP A 73 -8.02 4.51 6.22
CA TRP A 73 -6.89 4.07 5.40
C TRP A 73 -5.78 5.12 5.29
N THR A 74 -6.01 6.32 5.83
CA THR A 74 -5.08 7.45 5.70
C THR A 74 -3.71 7.16 6.33
N HIS A 75 -3.65 6.52 7.50
CA HIS A 75 -2.39 6.16 8.15
C HIS A 75 -1.66 5.00 7.44
N TYR A 76 -2.40 4.07 6.84
CA TYR A 76 -1.82 2.95 6.10
C TYR A 76 -1.30 3.34 4.70
N MET A 77 -1.61 4.55 4.22
CA MET A 77 -1.10 5.06 2.95
C MET A 77 0.44 5.04 2.90
N ALA A 78 1.12 5.20 4.04
CA ALA A 78 2.58 5.17 4.10
C ALA A 78 3.21 3.87 3.59
N PHE A 79 2.50 2.74 3.67
CA PHE A 79 3.05 1.42 3.33
C PHE A 79 2.87 1.03 1.86
N TYR A 80 1.71 1.37 1.28
CA TYR A 80 1.30 0.83 -0.02
C TYR A 80 0.94 1.90 -1.06
N LEU A 81 0.74 3.18 -0.69
CA LEU A 81 0.22 4.20 -1.61
C LEU A 81 1.10 4.35 -2.85
N TYR A 82 2.41 4.52 -2.67
CA TYR A 82 3.34 4.71 -3.78
C TYR A 82 3.51 3.43 -4.61
N LYS A 83 3.59 2.28 -3.95
CA LYS A 83 3.72 0.96 -4.60
C LYS A 83 2.54 0.67 -5.52
N LEU A 84 1.34 1.05 -5.07
CA LEU A 84 0.09 0.83 -5.80
C LEU A 84 -0.29 2.01 -6.71
N ARG A 85 0.62 2.96 -6.97
CA ARG A 85 0.35 4.16 -7.81
C ARG A 85 -0.31 3.83 -9.15
N VAL A 86 0.10 2.70 -9.75
CA VAL A 86 -0.35 2.26 -11.08
C VAL A 86 -1.82 1.88 -11.14
N PHE A 87 -2.47 1.64 -10.00
CA PHE A 87 -3.90 1.32 -9.94
C PHE A 87 -4.79 2.55 -9.92
N PHE A 88 -4.24 3.75 -9.69
CA PHE A 88 -5.01 4.98 -9.58
C PHE A 88 -5.08 5.73 -10.91
N LYS A 89 -6.25 6.29 -11.21
CA LYS A 89 -6.36 7.35 -12.24
C LYS A 89 -5.56 8.57 -11.79
N LYS A 90 -5.03 9.36 -12.74
CA LYS A 90 -4.23 10.56 -12.45
C LYS A 90 -4.91 11.52 -11.45
N SER A 91 -6.21 11.76 -11.60
CA SER A 91 -6.98 12.62 -10.69
C SER A 91 -7.10 12.02 -9.28
N ALA A 92 -7.40 10.73 -9.16
CA ALA A 92 -7.46 10.02 -7.89
C ALA A 92 -6.10 10.00 -7.19
N TRP A 93 -5.02 9.78 -7.94
CA TRP A 93 -3.66 9.83 -7.44
C TRP A 93 -3.31 11.19 -6.83
N VAL A 94 -3.56 12.28 -7.56
CA VAL A 94 -3.29 13.65 -7.07
C VAL A 94 -4.08 13.93 -5.80
N TYR A 95 -5.34 13.51 -5.73
CA TYR A 95 -6.16 13.67 -4.53
C TYR A 95 -5.59 12.90 -3.34
N LEU A 96 -5.25 11.62 -3.52
CA LEU A 96 -4.68 10.79 -2.46
C LEU A 96 -3.32 11.29 -1.99
N LEU A 97 -2.49 11.78 -2.90
CA LEU A 97 -1.20 12.37 -2.58
C LEU A 97 -1.36 13.63 -1.72
N LYS A 98 -2.32 14.51 -2.05
CA LYS A 98 -2.63 15.69 -1.23
C LYS A 98 -3.12 15.29 0.16
N LYS A 99 -4.04 14.32 0.23
CA LYS A 99 -4.56 13.76 1.49
C LYS A 99 -3.43 13.19 2.35
N TYR A 100 -2.51 12.44 1.75
CA TYR A 100 -1.37 11.85 2.45
C TYR A 100 -0.38 12.91 2.95
N ARG A 101 -0.03 13.91 2.13
CA ARG A 101 0.85 15.03 2.55
C ARG A 101 0.25 15.82 3.71
N TYR A 102 -1.05 16.07 3.68
CA TYR A 102 -1.73 16.73 4.79
C TYR A 102 -1.62 15.90 6.08
N TYR A 103 -1.87 14.59 5.99
CA TYR A 103 -1.69 13.68 7.13
C TYR A 103 -0.25 13.68 7.66
N GLN A 104 0.76 13.64 6.77
CA GLN A 104 2.16 13.71 7.17
C GLN A 104 2.49 14.99 7.94
N ALA A 105 2.00 16.14 7.48
CA ALA A 105 2.21 17.41 8.18
C ALA A 105 1.59 17.40 9.58
N GLN A 106 0.34 16.90 9.71
CA GLN A 106 -0.32 16.77 11.02
C GLN A 106 0.43 15.81 11.95
N PHE A 107 0.88 14.68 11.44
CA PHE A 107 1.65 13.70 12.20
C PHE A 107 2.99 14.29 12.69
N LEU A 108 3.71 15.01 11.84
CA LEU A 108 4.97 15.66 12.20
C LEU A 108 4.76 16.68 13.32
N LEU A 109 3.70 17.50 13.26
CA LEU A 109 3.39 18.48 14.31
C LEU A 109 3.10 17.80 15.66
N VAL A 110 2.36 16.69 15.65
CA VAL A 110 2.10 15.90 16.87
C VAL A 110 3.40 15.32 17.42
N LEU A 111 4.25 14.77 16.55
CA LEU A 111 5.52 14.16 16.94
C LEU A 111 6.50 15.21 17.50
N LEU A 112 6.59 16.39 16.88
CA LEU A 112 7.40 17.51 17.38
C LEU A 112 6.93 17.98 18.76
N LYS A 113 5.62 18.12 18.96
CA LYS A 113 5.05 18.46 20.29
C LYS A 113 5.34 17.39 21.33
N TYR A 114 5.36 16.12 20.93
CA TYR A 114 5.68 15.00 21.82
C TYR A 114 7.17 14.99 22.19
N CYS A 115 8.06 15.16 21.21
CA CYS A 115 9.51 15.27 21.42
C CYS A 115 9.90 16.48 22.29
N GLN A 116 9.24 17.63 22.12
CA GLN A 116 9.45 18.80 22.99
C GLN A 116 9.01 18.57 24.44
N ARG A 117 8.15 17.56 24.69
CA ARG A 117 7.65 17.20 26.02
C ARG A 117 8.41 16.06 26.69
N SER A 118 9.26 15.32 25.97
CA SER A 118 10.03 14.22 26.53
C SER A 118 11.45 14.21 25.95
N GLU A 119 12.42 14.68 26.72
CA GLU A 119 13.85 14.51 26.41
C GLU A 119 14.32 13.04 26.55
N GLU A 120 13.54 12.14 27.16
CA GLU A 120 14.06 10.84 27.64
C GLU A 120 13.59 9.56 26.90
N TYR A 121 12.66 9.59 25.93
CA TYR A 121 12.03 8.34 25.44
C TYR A 121 11.98 8.18 23.90
N LEU A 122 13.15 8.20 23.25
CA LEU A 122 13.26 8.16 21.79
C LEU A 122 13.24 6.76 21.13
N ASN A 123 13.27 5.65 21.88
CA ASN A 123 13.58 4.35 21.26
C ASN A 123 12.44 3.67 20.47
N GLY A 124 11.16 3.99 20.72
CA GLY A 124 10.02 3.32 20.05
C GLY A 124 9.49 4.02 18.79
N HIS A 125 9.39 5.35 18.83
CA HIS A 125 8.80 6.15 17.75
C HIS A 125 9.79 6.49 16.61
N LEU A 126 11.09 6.28 16.85
CA LEU A 126 12.14 6.42 15.84
C LEU A 126 11.97 5.48 14.65
N CYS A 127 11.47 4.25 14.86
CA CYS A 127 11.26 3.30 13.75
C CYS A 127 10.26 3.82 12.71
N SER A 128 9.18 4.46 13.15
CA SER A 128 8.19 5.09 12.25
C SER A 128 8.77 6.30 11.53
N TYR A 129 9.61 7.08 12.22
CA TYR A 129 10.31 8.24 11.64
C TYR A 129 11.42 7.84 10.65
N LEU A 130 12.15 6.75 10.89
CA LEU A 130 13.19 6.24 10.00
C LEU A 130 12.59 5.66 8.71
N VAL A 131 11.48 4.93 8.81
CA VAL A 131 10.70 4.48 7.63
C VAL A 131 10.14 5.69 6.85
N TRP A 132 9.76 6.77 7.54
CA TRP A 132 9.34 8.03 6.92
C TRP A 132 10.49 8.72 6.17
N LYS A 133 11.68 8.84 6.79
CA LYS A 133 12.86 9.47 6.18
C LYS A 133 13.33 8.73 4.92
N GLN A 134 13.30 7.39 4.93
CA GLN A 134 13.69 6.58 3.78
C GLN A 134 12.76 6.77 2.57
N ASN A 135 11.46 6.97 2.80
CA ASN A 135 10.48 7.16 1.73
C ASN A 135 10.50 8.59 1.14
N ILE A 136 10.95 9.60 1.88
CA ILE A 136 11.13 10.97 1.37
C ILE A 136 12.37 11.06 0.49
N LEU A 137 13.49 10.46 0.90
CA LEU A 137 14.73 10.46 0.11
C LEU A 137 14.58 9.76 -1.24
N LEU A 138 13.72 8.75 -1.33
CA LEU A 138 13.39 8.08 -2.60
C LEU A 138 12.45 8.91 -3.51
N CYS A 139 11.77 9.93 -2.97
CA CYS A 139 10.89 10.81 -3.75
C CYS A 139 11.63 12.00 -4.39
N ASP A 140 12.78 12.41 -3.84
CA ASP A 140 13.56 13.54 -4.37
C ASP A 140 14.61 13.11 -5.42
N SER A 141 14.83 11.79 -5.58
CA SER A 141 15.81 11.22 -6.52
C SER A 141 15.22 10.74 -7.86
N SER A 142 13.99 11.13 -8.22
CA SER A 142 13.32 10.70 -9.47
C SER A 142 12.57 11.82 -10.18
#